data_AF-A0A507WES3-F1
#
_entry.id   AF-A0A507WES3-F1
#
_cell.length_a   1.000
_cell.length_b   1.000
_cell.length_c   1.000
_cell.angle_alpha   90.00
_cell.angle_beta   90.00
_cell.angle_gamma   90.00
#
_symmetry.space_group_name_H-M   'P 1'
#
loop_
_entity.id
_entity.type
_entity.pdbx_description
1 polymer ?
#
loop_
_entity_poly.entity_id
_entity_poly.type
_entity_poly.pdbx_seq_one_letter_code
_entity_poly.pdbx_strand_id
1 'polypeptide(L)'
;MRFLVALLVMLSVFSAHAEIYTCEEAGRKVFSQLPCGKDAKTVTLQNGVKKIALDMENNPNAPEEFCNVVTGGWDMAVASGHVGKTKDTVTIGRIEAYMRERIANMSELRQKGANPDAMLQRLAQLMYRVSKAEPTPSSSSLNEFRQSCNAEITTRLERLRYFKQQINALKNM
;
A
#
# COMPACT_ATOMS: atom_id res chain seq x y z
N MET A 1 -7.40 19.67 -47.30
CA MET A 1 -8.10 19.04 -46.16
C MET A 1 -7.85 17.53 -45.99
N ARG A 2 -7.26 16.80 -46.96
CA ARG A 2 -6.98 15.35 -46.81
C ARG A 2 -5.74 15.01 -45.95
N PHE A 3 -4.75 15.91 -45.87
CA PHE A 3 -3.54 15.71 -45.06
C PHE A 3 -3.74 15.89 -43.55
N LEU A 4 -4.75 16.67 -43.13
CA LEU A 4 -5.04 16.93 -41.71
C LEU A 4 -5.72 15.74 -41.01
N VAL A 5 -6.50 14.96 -41.77
CA VAL A 5 -7.15 13.74 -41.25
C VAL A 5 -6.13 12.62 -41.02
N ALA A 6 -5.13 12.49 -41.89
CA ALA A 6 -4.06 11.49 -41.73
C ALA A 6 -3.19 11.77 -40.49
N LEU A 7 -2.95 13.05 -40.16
CA LEU A 7 -2.18 13.44 -38.97
C LEU A 7 -2.93 13.13 -37.66
N LEU A 8 -4.25 13.31 -37.64
CA LEU A 8 -5.10 13.01 -36.49
C LEU A 8 -5.23 11.51 -36.20
N VAL A 9 -5.18 10.66 -37.22
CA VAL A 9 -5.20 9.18 -37.07
C VAL A 9 -3.84 8.63 -36.60
N MET A 10 -2.73 9.28 -36.95
CA MET A 10 -1.39 8.93 -36.42
C MET A 10 -1.24 9.28 -34.93
N LEU A 11 -1.96 10.29 -34.44
CA LEU A 11 -1.89 10.71 -33.04
C LEU A 11 -2.74 9.85 -32.09
N SER A 12 -3.68 9.04 -32.61
CA SER A 12 -4.52 8.16 -31.78
C SER A 12 -3.86 6.84 -31.36
N VAL A 13 -2.64 6.54 -31.81
CA VAL A 13 -1.95 5.26 -31.53
C VAL A 13 -1.01 5.34 -30.32
N PHE A 14 -0.82 6.52 -29.73
CA PHE A 14 0.06 6.71 -28.57
C PHE A 14 -0.73 6.94 -27.28
N SER A 15 -1.73 6.11 -26.99
CA SER A 15 -2.08 5.84 -25.59
C SER A 15 -1.04 4.88 -25.00
N ALA A 16 0.22 5.33 -24.97
CA ALA A 16 1.28 4.66 -24.22
C ALA A 16 0.89 4.78 -22.75
N HIS A 17 0.22 3.75 -22.23
CA HIS A 17 0.12 3.56 -20.80
C HIS A 17 1.57 3.49 -20.33
N ALA A 18 2.03 4.50 -19.60
CA ALA A 18 3.39 4.56 -19.11
C ALA A 18 3.58 3.44 -18.08
N GLU A 19 3.93 2.25 -18.56
CA GLU A 19 4.36 1.14 -17.72
C GLU A 19 5.71 1.51 -17.12
N ILE A 20 5.77 1.57 -15.80
CA ILE A 20 7.03 1.72 -15.09
C ILE A 20 7.48 0.32 -14.70
N TYR A 21 8.70 -0.04 -15.06
CA TYR A 21 9.32 -1.28 -14.63
C TYR A 21 10.08 -1.04 -13.32
N THR A 22 9.95 -1.94 -12.36
CA THR A 22 10.74 -1.98 -11.13
C THR A 22 11.68 -3.17 -11.15
N CYS A 23 12.92 -2.94 -10.77
CA CYS A 23 14.01 -3.92 -10.81
C CYS A 23 14.86 -3.79 -9.56
N GLU A 24 15.61 -4.83 -9.19
CA GLU A 24 16.51 -4.76 -8.03
C GLU A 24 17.97 -4.70 -8.46
N GLU A 25 18.65 -3.63 -8.07
CA GLU A 25 20.08 -3.43 -8.28
C GLU A 25 20.74 -3.13 -6.95
N ALA A 26 21.78 -3.91 -6.58
CA ALA A 26 22.51 -3.77 -5.31
C ALA A 26 21.60 -3.71 -4.07
N GLY A 27 20.52 -4.51 -4.05
CA GLY A 27 19.55 -4.55 -2.95
C GLY A 27 18.60 -3.36 -2.91
N ARG A 28 18.46 -2.57 -3.98
CA ARG A 28 17.54 -1.43 -4.05
C ARG A 28 16.63 -1.53 -5.25
N LYS A 29 15.39 -1.04 -5.09
CA LYS A 29 14.48 -0.92 -6.23
C LYS A 29 14.85 0.27 -7.11
N VAL A 30 15.01 0.00 -8.40
CA VAL A 30 15.20 1.00 -9.45
C VAL A 30 13.95 1.01 -10.32
N PHE A 31 13.48 2.20 -10.67
CA PHE A 31 12.30 2.41 -11.50
C PHE A 31 12.72 2.94 -12.87
N SER A 32 12.24 2.31 -13.94
CA SER A 32 12.61 2.61 -15.32
C SER A 32 11.39 2.63 -16.23
N GLN A 33 11.41 3.46 -17.28
CA GLN A 33 10.38 3.45 -18.33
C GLN A 33 10.61 2.34 -19.38
N LEU A 34 11.77 1.67 -19.30
CA LEU A 34 12.12 0.51 -20.11
C LEU A 34 12.33 -0.71 -19.19
N PRO A 35 12.08 -1.94 -19.66
CA PRO A 35 12.39 -3.15 -18.90
C PRO A 35 13.84 -3.13 -18.40
N CYS A 36 14.05 -3.26 -17.08
CA CYS A 36 15.38 -3.28 -16.48
C CYS A 36 15.74 -4.69 -15.96
N GLY A 37 16.92 -5.19 -16.34
CA GLY A 37 17.38 -6.51 -15.90
C GLY A 37 16.46 -7.68 -16.29
N LYS A 38 16.72 -8.86 -15.71
CA LYS A 38 15.96 -10.09 -15.99
C LYS A 38 14.70 -10.23 -15.13
N ASP A 39 14.65 -9.51 -14.00
CA ASP A 39 13.58 -9.63 -12.99
C ASP A 39 12.64 -8.41 -13.00
N ALA A 40 12.53 -7.72 -14.14
CA ALA A 40 11.67 -6.56 -14.30
C ALA A 40 10.20 -6.91 -13.96
N LYS A 41 9.62 -6.18 -13.00
CA LYS A 41 8.19 -6.25 -12.69
C LYS A 41 7.51 -4.97 -13.15
N THR A 42 6.35 -5.08 -13.78
CA THR A 42 5.55 -3.92 -14.15
C THR A 42 4.83 -3.34 -12.93
N VAL A 43 4.98 -2.04 -12.75
CA VAL A 43 4.22 -1.21 -11.82
C VAL A 43 3.20 -0.45 -12.67
N THR A 44 1.97 -0.96 -12.69
CA THR A 44 0.88 -0.28 -13.38
C THR A 44 0.41 0.89 -12.52
N LEU A 45 0.59 2.11 -13.00
CA LEU A 45 0.00 3.31 -12.40
C LEU A 45 -1.52 3.30 -12.65
N GLN A 46 -2.27 2.47 -11.93
CA GLN A 46 -3.73 2.51 -11.96
C GLN A 46 -4.21 3.71 -11.13
N ASN A 47 -5.06 4.55 -11.75
CA ASN A 47 -5.67 5.72 -11.11
C ASN A 47 -6.68 5.38 -9.99
N GLY A 48 -7.00 4.10 -9.79
CA GLY A 48 -7.90 3.63 -8.74
C GLY A 48 -7.15 3.28 -7.46
N VAL A 49 -7.45 3.99 -6.37
CA VAL A 49 -7.03 3.59 -5.03
C VAL A 49 -7.76 2.30 -4.64
N LYS A 50 -7.09 1.14 -4.68
CA LYS A 50 -7.66 -0.10 -4.15
C LYS A 50 -7.85 0.04 -2.64
N LYS A 51 -9.08 -0.13 -2.16
CA LYS A 51 -9.42 -0.09 -0.73
C LYS A 51 -9.76 -1.48 -0.24
N ILE A 52 -9.32 -1.80 0.99
CA ILE A 52 -9.56 -3.06 1.67
C ILE A 52 -10.43 -2.79 2.90
N ALA A 53 -11.49 -3.55 3.07
CA ALA A 53 -12.21 -3.58 4.34
C ALA A 53 -11.46 -4.49 5.31
N LEU A 54 -11.05 -3.96 6.47
CA LEU A 54 -10.43 -4.75 7.52
C LEU A 54 -11.53 -5.40 8.35
N ASP A 55 -12.01 -6.56 7.90
CA ASP A 55 -13.05 -7.32 8.55
C ASP A 55 -12.65 -8.79 8.65
N MET A 56 -12.02 -9.16 9.76
CA MET A 56 -11.58 -10.53 10.02
C MET A 56 -12.74 -11.49 10.34
N GLU A 57 -13.98 -11.01 10.52
CA GLU A 57 -15.14 -11.88 10.70
C GLU A 57 -15.58 -12.48 9.35
N ASN A 58 -15.61 -11.65 8.30
CA ASN A 58 -16.06 -12.04 6.96
C ASN A 58 -14.90 -12.34 5.98
N ASN A 59 -13.72 -11.77 6.22
CA ASN A 59 -12.51 -12.02 5.43
C ASN A 59 -11.28 -12.18 6.36
N PRO A 60 -10.89 -13.41 6.72
CA PRO A 60 -9.72 -13.65 7.57
C PRO A 60 -8.40 -13.18 6.92
N ASN A 61 -8.35 -13.05 5.59
CA ASN A 61 -7.17 -12.61 4.85
C ASN A 61 -7.11 -11.08 4.68
N ALA A 62 -8.10 -10.33 5.16
CA ALA A 62 -8.14 -8.87 5.04
C ALA A 62 -6.87 -8.15 5.52
N PRO A 63 -6.22 -8.57 6.64
CA PRO A 63 -4.93 -8.00 7.04
C PRO A 63 -3.83 -8.18 5.99
N GLU A 64 -3.69 -9.39 5.43
CA GLU A 64 -2.70 -9.69 4.42
C GLU A 64 -2.97 -8.94 3.11
N GLU A 65 -4.23 -8.90 2.67
CA GLU A 65 -4.65 -8.13 1.49
C GLU A 65 -4.32 -6.65 1.65
N PHE A 66 -4.61 -6.06 2.81
CA PHE A 66 -4.28 -4.68 3.11
C PHE A 66 -2.77 -4.44 3.07
N CYS A 67 -1.98 -5.29 3.74
CA CYS A 67 -0.53 -5.13 3.76
C CYS A 67 0.10 -5.30 2.37
N ASN A 68 -0.44 -6.18 1.52
CA ASN A 68 -0.06 -6.30 0.11
C ASN A 68 -0.40 -5.05 -0.71
N VAL A 69 -1.58 -4.45 -0.50
CA VAL A 69 -1.96 -3.20 -1.18
C VAL A 69 -1.06 -2.05 -0.75
N VAL A 70 -0.76 -1.95 0.55
CA VAL A 70 0.11 -0.91 1.10
C VAL A 70 1.52 -1.01 0.52
N THR A 71 2.13 -2.19 0.48
CA THR A 71 3.49 -2.37 -0.08
C THR A 71 3.52 -2.17 -1.59
N GLY A 72 2.55 -2.71 -2.33
CA GLY A 72 2.48 -2.53 -3.78
C GLY A 72 2.28 -1.07 -4.18
N GLY A 73 1.39 -0.34 -3.50
CA GLY A 73 1.22 1.07 -3.80
C GLY A 73 2.32 1.99 -3.23
N TRP A 74 3.18 1.50 -2.33
CA TRP A 74 4.41 2.21 -1.94
C TRP A 74 5.36 2.33 -3.13
N ASP A 75 5.59 1.22 -3.84
CA ASP A 75 6.40 1.20 -5.06
C ASP A 75 5.81 2.17 -6.11
N MET A 76 4.48 2.18 -6.27
CA MET A 76 3.80 3.15 -7.15
C MET A 76 3.99 4.60 -6.70
N ALA A 77 3.92 4.88 -5.40
CA ALA A 77 4.06 6.22 -4.86
C ALA A 77 5.50 6.75 -5.03
N VAL A 78 6.50 5.87 -4.93
CA VAL A 78 7.91 6.24 -5.20
C VAL A 78 8.15 6.41 -6.70
N ALA A 79 7.63 5.51 -7.53
CA ALA A 79 7.72 5.58 -8.99
C ALA A 79 7.09 6.87 -9.55
N SER A 80 5.95 7.28 -9.00
CA SER A 80 5.23 8.51 -9.37
C SER A 80 5.75 9.78 -8.70
N GLY A 81 6.77 9.67 -7.82
CA GLY A 81 7.37 10.81 -7.12
C GLY A 81 6.54 11.41 -5.97
N HIS A 82 5.45 10.75 -5.56
CA HIS A 82 4.61 11.17 -4.44
C HIS A 82 5.29 10.98 -3.08
N VAL A 83 6.19 10.00 -2.97
CA VAL A 83 7.16 9.89 -1.87
C VAL A 83 8.54 10.12 -2.47
N GLY A 84 9.26 11.10 -1.94
CA GLY A 84 10.47 11.59 -2.59
C GLY A 84 11.56 10.53 -2.66
N LYS A 85 12.39 10.63 -3.71
CA LYS A 85 13.46 9.67 -4.04
C LYS A 85 14.66 9.74 -3.08
N THR A 86 14.64 10.68 -2.14
CA THR A 86 15.73 11.01 -1.21
C THR A 86 15.38 10.58 0.22
N LYS A 87 16.41 10.33 1.04
CA LYS A 87 16.26 9.92 2.46
C LYS A 87 15.42 10.88 3.32
N ASP A 88 15.33 12.15 2.91
CA ASP A 88 14.80 13.21 3.77
C ASP A 88 13.33 13.57 3.52
N THR A 89 12.66 12.92 2.56
CA THR A 89 11.35 13.37 2.05
C THR A 89 10.13 12.57 2.52
N VAL A 90 10.35 11.46 3.23
CA VAL A 90 9.29 10.60 3.74
C VAL A 90 8.95 10.98 5.18
N THR A 91 7.70 11.34 5.46
CA THR A 91 7.22 11.65 6.82
C THR A 91 6.19 10.62 7.27
N ILE A 92 6.17 10.28 8.56
CA ILE A 92 5.18 9.36 9.14
C ILE A 92 3.74 9.74 8.78
N GLY A 93 3.39 11.04 8.84
CA GLY A 93 2.03 11.51 8.54
C GLY A 93 1.58 11.24 7.09
N ARG A 94 2.49 11.32 6.11
CA ARG A 94 2.20 10.95 4.71
C ARG A 94 1.96 9.46 4.56
N ILE A 95 2.76 8.64 5.24
CA ILE A 95 2.58 7.18 5.24
C ILE A 95 1.24 6.81 5.87
N GLU A 96 0.90 7.43 7.00
CA GLU A 96 -0.35 7.20 7.70
C GLU A 96 -1.56 7.59 6.83
N ALA A 97 -1.52 8.76 6.19
CA ALA A 97 -2.56 9.21 5.26
C ALA A 97 -2.73 8.22 4.09
N TYR A 98 -1.63 7.81 3.49
CA TYR A 98 -1.62 6.81 2.42
C TYR A 98 -2.26 5.48 2.87
N MET A 99 -1.86 4.94 4.01
CA MET A 99 -2.44 3.71 4.56
C MET A 99 -3.92 3.88 4.89
N ARG A 100 -4.32 5.02 5.46
CA ARG A 100 -5.71 5.35 5.79
C ARG A 100 -6.60 5.31 4.56
N GLU A 101 -6.14 5.88 3.43
CA GLU A 101 -6.89 5.87 2.17
C GLU A 101 -7.16 4.47 1.62
N ARG A 102 -6.34 3.48 2.01
CA ARG A 102 -6.49 2.07 1.61
C ARG A 102 -7.45 1.28 2.49
N ILE A 103 -8.02 1.88 3.55
CA ILE A 103 -9.02 1.23 4.40
C ILE A 103 -10.42 1.69 4.02
N ALA A 104 -11.29 0.75 3.65
CA ALA A 104 -12.66 1.03 3.22
C ALA A 104 -13.64 1.32 4.38
N ASN A 105 -13.39 0.75 5.56
CA ASN A 105 -14.34 0.68 6.67
C ASN A 105 -13.82 1.34 7.97
N MET A 106 -13.10 2.45 7.85
CA MET A 106 -12.52 3.18 9.01
C MET A 106 -13.56 3.56 10.07
N SER A 107 -14.73 4.03 9.65
CA SER A 107 -15.82 4.42 10.57
C SER A 107 -16.37 3.21 11.34
N GLU A 108 -16.58 2.10 10.65
CA GLU A 108 -17.08 0.85 11.24
C GLU A 108 -16.09 0.27 12.25
N LEU A 109 -14.79 0.28 11.94
CA LEU A 109 -13.74 -0.11 12.87
C LEU A 109 -13.83 0.69 14.18
N ARG A 110 -13.98 2.02 14.08
CA ARG A 110 -14.14 2.88 15.27
C ARG A 110 -15.42 2.56 16.05
N GLN A 111 -16.54 2.34 15.36
CA GLN A 111 -17.82 1.96 15.99
C GLN A 111 -17.73 0.60 16.71
N LYS A 112 -16.97 -0.35 16.16
CA LYS A 112 -16.69 -1.65 16.79
C LYS A 112 -15.69 -1.55 17.97
N GLY A 113 -15.28 -0.33 18.36
CA GLY A 113 -14.34 -0.10 19.46
C GLY A 113 -12.88 -0.26 19.08
N ALA A 114 -12.55 -0.44 17.80
CA ALA A 114 -11.18 -0.43 17.34
C ALA A 114 -10.58 0.98 17.43
N ASN A 115 -9.26 1.06 17.64
CA ASN A 115 -8.50 2.29 17.47
C ASN A 115 -7.64 2.20 16.19
N PRO A 116 -8.25 2.36 15.00
CA PRO A 116 -7.55 2.21 13.73
C PRO A 116 -6.50 3.32 13.53
N ASP A 117 -6.68 4.50 14.12
CA ASP A 117 -5.69 5.59 14.02
C ASP A 117 -4.39 5.23 14.76
N ALA A 118 -4.47 4.67 15.97
CA ALA A 118 -3.29 4.17 16.69
C ALA A 118 -2.62 2.98 15.98
N MET A 119 -3.42 2.11 15.35
CA MET A 119 -2.90 1.02 14.52
C MET A 119 -2.13 1.58 13.31
N LEU A 120 -2.74 2.49 12.56
CA LEU A 120 -2.13 3.14 11.40
C LEU A 120 -0.85 3.90 11.77
N GLN A 121 -0.84 4.60 12.91
CA GLN A 121 0.36 5.30 13.38
C GLN A 121 1.54 4.34 13.61
N ARG A 122 1.28 3.14 14.18
CA ARG A 122 2.33 2.12 14.36
C ARG A 122 2.80 1.52 13.05
N LEU A 123 1.88 1.19 12.16
CA LEU A 123 2.21 0.69 10.82
C LEU A 123 3.04 1.73 10.04
N ALA A 124 2.66 3.01 10.15
CA ALA A 124 3.39 4.11 9.54
C ALA A 124 4.81 4.25 10.12
N GLN A 125 4.99 4.05 11.43
CA GLN A 125 6.33 4.02 12.05
C GLN A 125 7.17 2.83 11.55
N LEU A 126 6.57 1.65 11.34
CA LEU A 126 7.27 0.48 10.79
C LEU A 126 7.73 0.75 9.36
N MET A 127 6.84 1.23 8.49
CA MET A 127 7.19 1.59 7.11
C MET A 127 8.19 2.75 7.07
N TYR A 128 8.08 3.71 7.99
CA TYR A 128 9.05 4.80 8.09
C TYR A 128 10.45 4.28 8.42
N ARG A 129 10.60 3.30 9.31
CA ARG A 129 11.92 2.70 9.59
C ARG A 129 12.53 2.05 8.35
N VAL A 130 11.72 1.33 7.58
CA VAL A 130 12.14 0.70 6.33
C VAL A 130 12.55 1.76 5.29
N SER A 131 11.71 2.77 5.09
CA SER A 131 11.93 3.80 4.06
C SER A 131 12.96 4.88 4.43
N LYS A 132 13.18 5.14 5.72
CA LYS A 132 14.22 6.08 6.19
C LYS A 132 15.62 5.54 5.92
N ALA A 133 15.82 4.24 6.09
CA ALA A 133 17.09 3.60 5.74
C ALA A 133 17.29 3.62 4.22
N GLU A 134 16.23 3.29 3.48
CA GLU A 134 16.23 3.12 2.02
C GLU A 134 14.95 3.70 1.38
N PRO A 135 15.00 4.86 0.71
CA PRO A 135 13.82 5.51 0.11
C PRO A 135 13.10 4.65 -0.94
N THR A 136 13.85 3.74 -1.55
CA THR A 136 13.41 2.74 -2.52
C THR A 136 13.70 1.34 -1.93
N PRO A 137 12.93 0.90 -0.91
CA PRO A 137 13.30 -0.28 -0.15
C PRO A 137 13.28 -1.53 -1.03
N SER A 138 14.18 -2.48 -0.73
CA SER A 138 14.18 -3.79 -1.39
C SER A 138 12.85 -4.52 -1.23
N SER A 139 12.57 -5.51 -2.09
CA SER A 139 11.45 -6.43 -1.91
C SER A 139 11.59 -7.22 -0.61
N SER A 140 12.80 -7.50 -0.15
CA SER A 140 13.03 -8.15 1.16
C SER A 140 12.51 -7.27 2.30
N SER A 141 12.92 -6.00 2.34
CA SER A 141 12.52 -5.06 3.39
C SER A 141 11.02 -4.77 3.36
N LEU A 142 10.41 -4.71 2.17
CA LEU A 142 8.96 -4.61 2.04
C LEU A 142 8.23 -5.90 2.44
N ASN A 143 8.83 -7.07 2.24
CA ASN A 143 8.29 -8.34 2.71
C ASN A 143 8.34 -8.44 4.24
N GLU A 144 9.42 -8.01 4.88
CA GLU A 144 9.55 -7.92 6.34
C GLU A 144 8.52 -6.95 6.93
N PHE A 145 8.35 -5.78 6.30
CA PHE A 145 7.27 -4.86 6.65
C PHE A 145 5.91 -5.54 6.52
N ARG A 146 5.65 -6.24 5.40
CA ARG A 146 4.36 -6.91 5.15
C ARG A 146 4.04 -7.95 6.23
N GLN A 147 5.01 -8.77 6.63
CA GLN A 147 4.83 -9.75 7.71
C GLN A 147 4.51 -9.05 9.04
N SER A 148 5.26 -8.00 9.37
CA SER A 148 5.05 -7.21 10.60
C SER A 148 3.70 -6.49 10.61
N CYS A 149 3.30 -5.96 9.44
CA CYS A 149 2.01 -5.31 9.22
C CYS A 149 0.86 -6.30 9.45
N ASN A 150 0.95 -7.50 8.86
CA ASN A 150 -0.06 -8.53 9.01
C ASN A 150 -0.23 -8.96 10.48
N ALA A 151 0.89 -9.19 11.16
CA ALA A 151 0.89 -9.55 12.58
C ALA A 151 0.28 -8.47 13.48
N GLU A 152 0.63 -7.19 13.27
CA GLU A 152 0.11 -6.07 14.07
C GLU A 152 -1.39 -5.89 13.89
N ILE A 153 -1.91 -5.97 12.66
CA ILE A 153 -3.34 -5.84 12.38
C ILE A 153 -4.10 -7.02 13.00
N THR A 154 -3.64 -8.25 12.73
CA THR A 154 -4.23 -9.48 13.26
C THR A 154 -4.33 -9.44 14.78
N THR A 155 -3.21 -9.16 15.47
CA THR A 155 -3.17 -9.09 16.93
C THR A 155 -4.17 -8.07 17.49
N ARG A 156 -4.33 -6.91 16.85
CA ARG A 156 -5.24 -5.87 17.34
C ARG A 156 -6.70 -6.20 17.11
N LEU A 157 -7.03 -6.69 15.92
CA LEU A 157 -8.41 -7.01 15.56
C LEU A 157 -8.90 -8.27 16.29
N GLU A 158 -8.03 -9.25 16.54
CA GLU A 158 -8.36 -10.42 17.37
C GLU A 158 -8.60 -10.05 18.83
N ARG A 159 -7.79 -9.15 19.41
CA ARG A 159 -8.03 -8.65 20.77
C ARG A 159 -9.42 -8.02 20.90
N LEU A 160 -9.85 -7.24 19.92
CA LEU A 160 -11.19 -6.64 19.90
C LEU A 160 -12.29 -7.70 19.85
N ARG A 161 -12.11 -8.72 18.99
CA ARG A 161 -13.05 -9.85 18.90
C ARG A 161 -13.19 -10.56 20.25
N TYR A 162 -12.07 -10.84 20.92
CA TYR A 162 -12.05 -11.48 22.22
C TYR A 162 -12.76 -10.66 23.30
N PHE A 163 -12.46 -9.36 23.40
CA PHE A 163 -13.14 -8.46 24.35
C PHE A 163 -14.65 -8.40 24.11
N LYS A 164 -15.09 -8.35 22.85
CA LYS A 164 -16.52 -8.36 22.50
C LYS A 164 -17.21 -9.65 22.92
N GLN A 165 -16.57 -10.80 22.73
CA GLN A 165 -17.10 -12.09 23.16
C GLN A 165 -17.25 -12.18 24.68
N GLN A 166 -16.26 -11.71 25.45
CA GLN A 166 -16.34 -11.68 26.91
C GLN A 166 -17.49 -10.80 27.41
N ILE A 167 -17.66 -9.60 26.84
CA ILE A 167 -18.75 -8.69 27.20
C ILE A 167 -20.10 -9.32 26.92
N ASN A 168 -20.26 -9.98 25.77
CA ASN A 168 -21.52 -10.63 25.41
C ASN A 168 -21.82 -11.83 26.32
N ALA A 169 -20.81 -12.61 26.70
CA ALA A 169 -20.98 -13.70 27.66
C ALA A 169 -21.46 -13.17 29.02
N LEU A 170 -20.89 -12.06 29.50
CA LEU A 170 -21.30 -11.42 30.77
C LEU A 170 -22.72 -10.82 30.74
N LYS A 171 -23.21 -10.39 29.58
CA LYS A 171 -24.58 -9.83 29.43
C LYS A 171 -25.68 -10.89 29.36
N ASN A 172 -25.32 -12.14 29.06
CA ASN A 172 -26.25 -13.26 28.92
C ASN A 172 -26.27 -14.16 30.18
N MET A 173 -25.60 -13.74 31.25
CA MET A 173 -25.67 -14.31 32.60
C MET A 173 -26.54 -13.43 33.48
#